data_AF-A0A817CU77-F1
#
_entry.id   AF-A0A817CU77-F1
#
_cell.length_a   1.000
_cell.length_b   1.000
_cell.length_c   1.000
_cell.angle_alpha   90.00
_cell.angle_beta   90.00
_cell.angle_gamma   90.00
#
_symmetry.space_group_name_H-M   'P 1'
#
loop_
_entity.id
_entity.type
_entity.pdbx_description
1 polymer ?
#
loop_
_entity_poly.entity_id
_entity_poly.type
_entity_poly.pdbx_seq_one_letter_code
_entity_poly.pdbx_strand_id
1 'polypeptide(L)'
;MFTGISPLSTPSQSPVVFLDPQRPAKLSSYNAGSSYETSYFSPQVTRRTSWARPISRETRSIDSRNDNYDVESFQNYDSDEVSEDDSASSLDTRIPFVAKSMQNTPDTLTKPITVTTLFQISQCFSVSLAKEFVNSLNWSKALFNDSQDRCYCTNCYASSWDDVISAGNAKYVIPRGWTRLGLHVDQMLDDEHDIWNKWIVTFHGTTKIAARSILIHRHFYLPGDKLIDGSILGIRDGHIPDKKFIFTSPTIAYSSSTIYTPNNDFYSNTNHILYEVQLVLQCRQQPNSFKMQGETIEAGSKRLCPHIPNEQIEYYTDIRSSIIAYGLLVRFREKRR
;
A
#
# COMPACT_ATOMS: atom_id res chain seq x y z
N MET A 1 3.83 -64.27 53.97
CA MET A 1 5.20 -63.70 54.02
C MET A 1 5.50 -63.06 52.66
N PHE A 2 6.42 -62.09 52.65
CA PHE A 2 7.07 -61.42 51.50
C PHE A 2 7.43 -62.36 50.31
N THR A 3 7.64 -61.99 49.03
CA THR A 3 7.69 -60.73 48.24
C THR A 3 7.48 -61.11 46.74
N GLY A 4 7.33 -60.24 45.73
CA GLY A 4 7.15 -58.77 45.68
C GLY A 4 7.76 -58.08 44.42
N ILE A 5 7.07 -57.06 43.88
CA ILE A 5 7.57 -55.94 43.02
C ILE A 5 7.70 -56.17 41.48
N SER A 6 7.24 -55.15 40.73
CA SER A 6 7.14 -55.04 39.25
C SER A 6 8.43 -54.55 38.55
N PRO A 7 8.40 -54.34 37.21
CA PRO A 7 8.41 -52.94 36.74
C PRO A 7 7.45 -52.61 35.58
N LEU A 8 7.28 -51.30 35.32
CA LEU A 8 6.38 -50.70 34.32
C LEU A 8 6.99 -50.64 32.91
N SER A 9 6.11 -50.54 31.89
CA SER A 9 6.30 -49.61 30.76
C SER A 9 4.94 -49.10 30.26
N THR A 10 4.90 -47.86 29.75
CA THR A 10 3.68 -47.11 29.41
C THR A 10 3.30 -47.20 27.93
N PRO A 11 2.01 -47.09 27.56
CA PRO A 11 1.57 -47.16 26.17
C PRO A 11 1.61 -45.79 25.47
N SER A 12 2.03 -45.79 24.21
CA SER A 12 1.78 -44.68 23.28
C SER A 12 0.34 -44.73 22.77
N GLN A 13 -0.37 -43.61 22.79
CA GLN A 13 -1.66 -43.44 22.13
C GLN A 13 -1.53 -42.45 20.98
N SER A 14 -2.18 -42.75 19.86
CA SER A 14 -2.45 -41.81 18.77
C SER A 14 -3.70 -42.28 18.02
N PRO A 15 -4.84 -41.57 18.09
CA PRO A 15 -6.03 -41.93 17.35
C PRO A 15 -6.09 -41.25 15.97
N VAL A 16 -6.64 -42.01 15.03
CA VAL A 16 -7.22 -41.63 13.72
C VAL A 16 -8.46 -40.71 14.02
N VAL A 17 -8.93 -39.78 13.18
CA VAL A 17 -9.84 -39.97 12.01
C VAL A 17 -10.09 -38.64 11.27
N PHE A 18 -10.51 -38.76 10.01
CA PHE A 18 -10.83 -37.76 8.98
C PHE A 18 -12.09 -36.88 9.20
N LEU A 19 -12.17 -35.83 8.35
CA LEU A 19 -13.32 -35.13 7.71
C LEU A 19 -14.75 -35.70 7.93
N ASP A 20 -15.79 -34.85 8.08
CA ASP A 20 -16.51 -34.17 6.96
C ASP A 20 -17.71 -33.30 7.54
N PRO A 21 -18.86 -32.94 6.90
CA PRO A 21 -19.42 -31.59 7.07
C PRO A 21 -20.93 -31.52 7.47
N GLN A 22 -21.52 -30.33 7.32
CA GLN A 22 -22.96 -29.95 7.35
C GLN A 22 -23.65 -29.59 8.69
N ARG A 23 -24.61 -28.66 8.51
CA ARG A 23 -25.83 -28.38 9.31
C ARG A 23 -25.72 -27.39 10.50
N PRO A 24 -26.83 -26.74 10.91
CA PRO A 24 -27.03 -25.35 10.47
C PRO A 24 -27.38 -24.33 11.58
N ALA A 25 -27.44 -23.05 11.18
CA ALA A 25 -28.19 -21.93 11.74
C ALA A 25 -28.57 -21.91 13.25
N LYS A 26 -28.13 -20.85 13.93
CA LYS A 26 -28.93 -20.18 14.97
C LYS A 26 -29.04 -18.69 14.65
N LEU A 27 -30.28 -18.22 14.45
CA LEU A 27 -30.61 -16.81 14.67
C LEU A 27 -30.44 -16.50 16.16
N SER A 28 -29.93 -15.32 16.48
CA SER A 28 -30.38 -14.60 17.68
C SER A 28 -30.91 -13.24 17.24
N SER A 29 -32.07 -12.88 17.78
CA SER A 29 -32.81 -11.67 17.44
C SER A 29 -32.40 -10.51 18.35
N TYR A 30 -32.11 -9.35 17.77
CA TYR A 30 -32.21 -8.07 18.46
C TYR A 30 -33.04 -7.08 17.63
N ASN A 31 -34.28 -6.92 18.06
CA ASN A 31 -35.18 -5.80 17.78
C ASN A 31 -35.44 -5.14 19.15
N ALA A 32 -35.72 -3.85 19.30
CA ALA A 32 -35.74 -2.73 18.35
C ALA A 32 -35.71 -1.41 19.17
N GLY A 33 -35.59 -0.26 18.51
CA GLY A 33 -36.09 1.02 19.06
C GLY A 33 -35.14 2.20 19.00
N SER A 34 -35.27 3.04 17.96
CA SER A 34 -35.92 4.34 18.11
C SER A 34 -36.10 5.02 16.75
N SER A 35 -37.28 5.55 16.51
CA SER A 35 -37.67 6.29 15.31
C SER A 35 -37.20 7.73 15.36
N TYR A 36 -36.63 8.23 14.27
CA TYR A 36 -36.70 9.65 13.91
C TYR A 36 -37.06 9.77 12.44
N GLU A 37 -38.31 10.15 12.17
CA GLU A 37 -38.72 10.63 10.85
C GLU A 37 -38.19 12.05 10.66
N THR A 38 -37.44 12.27 9.58
CA THR A 38 -37.30 13.59 8.97
C THR A 38 -37.55 13.47 7.48
N SER A 39 -38.79 13.78 7.10
CA SER A 39 -39.10 14.20 5.73
C SER A 39 -38.26 15.43 5.37
N TYR A 40 -37.78 15.55 4.13
CA TYR A 40 -37.83 16.80 3.35
C TYR A 40 -37.39 16.56 1.90
N PHE A 41 -38.35 16.77 0.99
CA PHE A 41 -38.22 17.33 -0.37
C PHE A 41 -37.01 16.97 -1.26
N SER A 42 -37.33 16.27 -2.35
CA SER A 42 -36.55 16.27 -3.59
C SER A 42 -36.83 17.54 -4.42
N PRO A 43 -35.80 18.26 -4.91
CA PRO A 43 -35.95 19.17 -6.04
C PRO A 43 -35.30 18.56 -7.29
N GLN A 44 -36.14 18.23 -8.27
CA GLN A 44 -35.71 18.06 -9.67
C GLN A 44 -35.14 19.40 -10.17
N VAL A 45 -33.82 19.48 -10.40
CA VAL A 45 -33.19 20.62 -11.06
C VAL A 45 -32.55 20.17 -12.37
N THR A 46 -33.33 20.24 -13.44
CA THR A 46 -32.78 20.20 -14.80
C THR A 46 -31.97 21.47 -15.06
N ARG A 47 -30.65 21.34 -15.26
CA ARG A 47 -29.85 22.38 -15.93
C ARG A 47 -29.11 21.82 -17.13
N ARG A 48 -29.72 22.02 -18.31
CA ARG A 48 -28.96 22.23 -19.53
C ARG A 48 -28.26 23.58 -19.42
N THR A 49 -26.93 23.61 -19.52
CA THR A 49 -26.20 24.76 -20.06
C THR A 49 -25.14 24.26 -21.00
N SER A 50 -25.43 24.35 -22.30
CA SER A 50 -24.49 24.11 -23.38
C SER A 50 -23.46 25.24 -23.44
N TRP A 51 -22.18 24.92 -23.28
CA TRP A 51 -21.08 25.75 -23.78
C TRP A 51 -20.07 24.86 -24.50
N ALA A 52 -20.22 24.81 -25.82
CA ALA A 52 -19.18 24.34 -26.72
C ALA A 52 -18.81 25.50 -27.65
N ARG A 53 -17.54 25.89 -27.66
CA ARG A 53 -16.74 26.15 -28.88
C ARG A 53 -15.24 26.29 -28.55
N PRO A 54 -14.34 26.09 -29.52
CA PRO A 54 -12.95 25.66 -29.26
C PRO A 54 -11.92 26.77 -29.59
N ILE A 55 -10.66 26.36 -29.86
CA ILE A 55 -9.46 27.16 -30.26
C ILE A 55 -8.60 27.53 -29.03
N SER A 56 -7.27 27.39 -28.98
CA SER A 56 -6.24 26.99 -29.98
C SER A 56 -5.11 26.17 -29.33
N ARG A 57 -4.36 25.41 -30.15
CA ARG A 57 -2.99 24.99 -29.79
C ARG A 57 -2.09 26.22 -29.67
N GLU A 58 -1.42 26.40 -28.54
CA GLU A 58 -0.11 27.06 -28.49
C GLU A 58 0.92 26.08 -27.95
N THR A 59 1.90 25.73 -28.79
CA THR A 59 3.08 24.98 -28.38
C THR A 59 4.08 25.93 -27.74
N ARG A 60 4.32 25.80 -26.43
CA ARG A 60 5.53 26.35 -25.80
C ARG A 60 6.45 25.23 -25.34
N SER A 61 7.60 25.17 -26.02
CA SER A 61 8.79 24.49 -25.52
C SER A 61 9.11 25.02 -24.14
N ILE A 62 9.30 24.13 -23.17
CA ILE A 62 9.98 24.45 -21.91
C ILE A 62 11.32 23.75 -21.97
N ASP A 63 12.37 24.55 -22.14
CA ASP A 63 13.74 24.08 -22.16
C ASP A 63 14.12 23.42 -20.84
N SER A 64 14.84 22.30 -20.94
CA SER A 64 15.62 21.75 -19.85
C SER A 64 16.64 22.77 -19.37
N ARG A 65 16.59 23.13 -18.08
CA ARG A 65 17.69 23.85 -17.42
C ARG A 65 18.36 22.96 -16.38
N ASN A 66 19.69 23.06 -16.34
CA ASN A 66 20.57 22.37 -15.42
C ASN A 66 20.25 22.73 -13.97
N ASP A 67 20.11 21.70 -13.13
CA ASP A 67 20.33 21.83 -11.69
C ASP A 67 21.81 21.52 -11.39
N ASN A 68 22.68 22.50 -11.61
CA ASN A 68 23.96 22.56 -10.91
C ASN A 68 23.66 23.21 -9.55
N TYR A 69 23.89 22.49 -8.46
CA TYR A 69 23.90 23.06 -7.12
C TYR A 69 25.31 23.01 -6.55
N ASP A 70 25.86 24.19 -6.28
CA ASP A 70 27.15 24.37 -5.64
C ASP A 70 27.14 23.85 -4.19
N VAL A 71 28.28 23.31 -3.77
CA VAL A 71 28.52 22.83 -2.41
C VAL A 71 29.04 24.00 -1.58
N GLU A 72 28.17 24.67 -0.83
CA GLU A 72 28.61 25.60 0.20
C GLU A 72 28.97 24.89 1.51
N SER A 73 30.11 25.29 2.06
CA SER A 73 30.75 24.70 3.23
C SER A 73 30.07 25.10 4.54
N PHE A 74 29.67 24.14 5.35
CA PHE A 74 29.44 24.39 6.77
C PHE A 74 30.77 24.40 7.53
N GLN A 75 31.03 25.51 8.21
CA GLN A 75 32.21 25.69 9.06
C GLN A 75 32.01 25.07 10.45
N ASN A 76 33.13 24.78 11.10
CA ASN A 76 33.23 24.13 12.41
C ASN A 76 32.46 24.89 13.49
N TYR A 77 31.92 24.15 14.46
CA TYR A 77 31.63 24.66 15.79
C TYR A 77 32.52 23.93 16.81
N ASP A 78 33.07 24.69 17.74
CA ASP A 78 34.10 24.24 18.68
C ASP A 78 33.59 23.24 19.72
N SER A 79 34.55 22.47 20.21
CA SER A 79 34.42 21.55 21.34
C SER A 79 34.67 22.26 22.67
N ASP A 80 33.72 22.20 23.59
CA ASP A 80 33.95 22.48 25.02
C ASP A 80 34.00 21.18 25.82
N GLU A 81 35.08 20.99 26.56
CA GLU A 81 35.29 19.86 27.48
C GLU A 81 34.49 20.06 28.77
N VAL A 82 33.83 19.01 29.26
CA VAL A 82 33.38 18.94 30.67
C VAL A 82 33.70 17.56 31.24
N SER A 83 34.28 17.57 32.44
CA SER A 83 34.85 16.48 33.21
C SER A 83 33.98 15.23 33.42
N GLU A 84 34.64 14.07 33.37
CA GLU A 84 34.19 12.84 34.03
C GLU A 84 34.36 12.96 35.56
N ASP A 85 33.42 12.42 36.35
CA ASP A 85 33.76 11.68 37.57
C ASP A 85 32.61 10.80 38.12
N ASP A 86 33.00 9.58 38.48
CA ASP A 86 32.48 8.70 39.54
C ASP A 86 30.99 8.30 39.72
N SER A 87 30.75 7.04 39.33
CA SER A 87 30.46 5.92 40.27
C SER A 87 29.03 5.39 40.49
N ALA A 88 28.98 4.06 40.71
CA ALA A 88 27.88 3.23 41.22
C ALA A 88 26.61 3.06 40.34
N SER A 89 25.85 1.96 40.41
CA SER A 89 26.14 0.56 40.78
C SER A 89 24.96 -0.36 40.39
N SER A 90 25.23 -1.67 40.27
CA SER A 90 24.28 -2.78 40.49
C SER A 90 23.27 -3.20 39.39
N LEU A 91 22.99 -4.52 39.40
CA LEU A 91 21.80 -5.21 38.88
C LEU A 91 21.61 -5.39 37.36
N ASP A 92 22.45 -6.25 36.75
CA ASP A 92 22.06 -7.00 35.54
C ASP A 92 21.24 -8.25 35.92
N THR A 93 19.92 -8.16 35.76
CA THR A 93 18.99 -9.29 35.89
C THR A 93 18.70 -9.93 34.54
N ARG A 94 19.32 -11.09 34.29
CA ARG A 94 19.11 -11.90 33.08
C ARG A 94 17.65 -12.32 32.91
N ILE A 95 16.95 -11.66 31.97
CA ILE A 95 15.66 -12.13 31.44
C ILE A 95 15.94 -12.96 30.17
N PRO A 96 15.50 -14.23 30.08
CA PRO A 96 15.72 -15.03 28.89
C PRO A 96 14.86 -14.53 27.71
N PHE A 97 15.52 -14.16 26.62
CA PHE A 97 14.90 -13.75 25.37
C PHE A 97 14.20 -14.94 24.70
N VAL A 98 12.89 -15.10 24.94
CA VAL A 98 12.09 -16.13 24.27
C VAL A 98 11.82 -15.70 22.83
N ALA A 99 12.63 -16.21 21.91
CA ALA A 99 12.42 -16.06 20.47
C ALA A 99 11.11 -16.76 20.04
N LYS A 100 10.00 -16.01 20.02
CA LYS A 100 8.76 -16.47 19.39
C LYS A 100 8.91 -16.40 17.86
N SER A 101 8.67 -17.54 17.23
CA SER A 101 8.68 -17.72 15.77
C SER A 101 7.82 -16.68 15.05
N MET A 102 8.42 -15.93 14.12
CA MET A 102 7.71 -15.01 13.22
C MET A 102 7.04 -15.78 12.08
N GLN A 103 5.87 -16.35 12.34
CA GLN A 103 5.01 -16.94 11.31
C GLN A 103 3.53 -16.70 11.66
N ASN A 104 2.99 -15.52 11.31
CA ASN A 104 1.55 -15.26 11.22
C ASN A 104 1.28 -13.95 10.47
N THR A 105 1.11 -14.02 9.15
CA THR A 105 0.43 -12.98 8.36
C THR A 105 -0.71 -13.64 7.59
N PRO A 106 -1.99 -13.27 7.85
CA PRO A 106 -3.11 -13.88 7.14
C PRO A 106 -3.34 -13.25 5.76
N ASP A 107 -2.39 -13.46 4.83
CA ASP A 107 -2.77 -13.51 3.42
C ASP A 107 -3.68 -14.74 3.26
N THR A 108 -5.00 -14.56 3.29
CA THR A 108 -6.00 -15.61 3.01
C THR A 108 -6.10 -15.93 1.51
N LEU A 109 -4.92 -16.06 0.88
CA LEU A 109 -4.69 -16.90 -0.27
C LEU A 109 -4.49 -18.33 0.26
N THR A 110 -5.58 -19.08 0.45
CA THR A 110 -5.57 -20.45 1.02
C THR A 110 -5.02 -21.52 0.05
N LYS A 111 -4.12 -21.13 -0.85
CA LYS A 111 -3.24 -22.03 -1.59
C LYS A 111 -1.82 -21.78 -1.07
N PRO A 112 -1.15 -22.77 -0.44
CA PRO A 112 0.21 -22.60 0.03
C PRO A 112 1.09 -22.23 -1.16
N ILE A 113 1.73 -21.06 -1.07
CA ILE A 113 2.70 -20.61 -2.05
C ILE A 113 3.86 -21.60 -2.00
N THR A 114 4.00 -22.42 -3.03
CA THR A 114 5.01 -23.48 -3.04
C THR A 114 6.41 -22.85 -3.01
N VAL A 115 7.40 -23.59 -2.50
CA VAL A 115 8.81 -23.14 -2.47
C VAL A 115 9.28 -22.75 -3.87
N THR A 116 8.80 -23.46 -4.91
CA THR A 116 9.01 -23.14 -6.33
C THR A 116 8.52 -21.73 -6.69
N THR A 117 7.34 -21.32 -6.22
CA THR A 117 6.78 -19.98 -6.50
C THR A 117 7.57 -18.86 -5.82
N LEU A 118 8.05 -19.07 -4.57
CA LEU A 118 8.91 -18.10 -3.89
C LEU A 118 10.26 -17.94 -4.62
N PHE A 119 10.85 -19.05 -5.06
CA PHE A 119 12.09 -19.05 -5.86
C PHE A 119 11.91 -18.37 -7.24
N GLN A 120 10.74 -18.55 -7.88
CA GLN A 120 10.41 -17.87 -9.13
C GLN A 120 10.23 -16.35 -8.96
N ILE A 121 9.76 -15.88 -7.80
CA ILE A 121 9.65 -14.44 -7.53
C ILE A 121 11.04 -13.81 -7.31
N SER A 122 11.92 -14.46 -6.53
CA SER A 122 13.27 -13.92 -6.27
C SER A 122 14.17 -13.90 -7.50
N GLN A 123 13.91 -14.74 -8.50
CA GLN A 123 14.58 -14.74 -9.81
C GLN A 123 13.85 -13.96 -10.91
N CYS A 124 12.71 -13.32 -10.61
CA CYS A 124 11.94 -12.62 -11.62
C CYS A 124 12.62 -11.32 -12.05
N PHE A 125 12.89 -11.18 -13.36
CA PHE A 125 13.48 -9.97 -13.93
C PHE A 125 12.71 -8.69 -13.56
N SER A 126 11.38 -8.75 -13.49
CA SER A 126 10.54 -7.60 -13.08
C SER A 126 10.71 -7.21 -11.60
N VAL A 127 11.26 -8.09 -10.75
CA VAL A 127 11.65 -7.78 -9.36
C VAL A 127 13.04 -7.17 -9.32
N SER A 128 14.01 -7.74 -10.04
CA SER A 128 15.35 -7.16 -10.18
C SER A 128 15.31 -5.73 -10.73
N LEU A 129 14.53 -5.50 -11.79
CA LEU A 129 14.35 -4.18 -12.42
C LEU A 129 13.64 -3.18 -11.48
N ALA A 130 12.67 -3.65 -10.68
CA ALA A 130 12.03 -2.83 -9.66
C ALA A 130 13.01 -2.36 -8.58
N LYS A 131 13.88 -3.26 -8.10
CA LYS A 131 14.93 -2.94 -7.12
C LYS A 131 15.98 -2.01 -7.71
N GLU A 132 16.40 -2.22 -8.96
CA GLU A 132 17.32 -1.32 -9.66
C GLU A 132 16.75 0.10 -9.76
N PHE A 133 15.49 0.24 -10.17
CA PHE A 133 14.81 1.53 -10.24
C PHE A 133 14.78 2.24 -8.89
N VAL A 134 14.35 1.57 -7.81
CA VAL A 134 14.31 2.17 -6.46
C VAL A 134 15.70 2.55 -5.95
N ASN A 135 16.72 1.73 -6.20
CA ASN A 135 18.10 2.07 -5.87
C ASN A 135 18.54 3.36 -6.60
N SER A 136 18.17 3.55 -7.88
CA SER A 136 18.47 4.78 -8.62
C SER A 136 17.76 6.04 -8.09
N LEU A 137 16.75 5.89 -7.22
CA LEU A 137 16.08 7.01 -6.56
C LEU A 137 16.79 7.45 -5.26
N ASN A 138 17.85 6.76 -4.84
CA ASN A 138 18.53 6.97 -3.56
C ASN A 138 17.55 6.91 -2.35
N TRP A 139 16.63 5.94 -2.38
CA TRP A 139 15.73 5.66 -1.24
C TRP A 139 16.39 4.66 -0.30
N SER A 140 16.23 4.85 1.02
CA SER A 140 16.86 3.97 2.01
C SER A 140 16.28 2.56 1.94
N LYS A 141 17.16 1.55 1.93
CA LYS A 141 16.78 0.13 2.00
C LYS A 141 15.97 -0.20 3.26
N ALA A 142 16.14 0.57 4.34
CA ALA A 142 15.37 0.39 5.58
C ALA A 142 13.86 0.69 5.45
N LEU A 143 13.41 1.29 4.34
CA LEU A 143 11.99 1.43 4.01
C LEU A 143 11.36 0.10 3.52
N PHE A 144 12.19 -0.82 3.03
CA PHE A 144 11.76 -2.00 2.27
C PHE A 144 11.94 -3.30 3.04
N ASN A 145 11.02 -4.23 2.82
CA ASN A 145 11.06 -5.58 3.35
C ASN A 145 10.96 -6.58 2.19
N ASP A 146 12.11 -7.03 1.70
CA ASP A 146 12.24 -7.96 0.57
C ASP A 146 11.44 -9.27 0.74
N SER A 147 11.17 -9.72 1.97
CA SER A 147 10.33 -10.91 2.23
C SER A 147 8.86 -10.70 1.81
N GLN A 148 8.45 -9.44 1.64
CA GLN A 148 7.11 -9.03 1.22
C GLN A 148 7.07 -8.59 -0.25
N ASP A 149 8.10 -8.86 -1.05
CA ASP A 149 8.04 -8.62 -2.49
C ASP A 149 7.02 -9.54 -3.18
N ARG A 150 6.28 -9.00 -4.15
CA ARG A 150 5.33 -9.76 -4.99
C ARG A 150 5.47 -9.30 -6.43
N CYS A 151 5.51 -10.22 -7.38
CA CYS A 151 5.43 -9.87 -8.79
C CYS A 151 4.12 -10.38 -9.40
N TYR A 152 3.45 -9.51 -10.16
CA TYR A 152 2.19 -9.81 -10.84
C TYR A 152 2.34 -9.84 -12.37
N CYS A 153 3.57 -10.06 -12.87
CA CYS A 153 3.81 -10.38 -14.28
C CYS A 153 3.22 -11.75 -14.62
N THR A 154 3.07 -12.05 -15.92
CA THR A 154 2.49 -13.31 -16.41
C THR A 154 3.21 -14.57 -15.93
N ASN A 155 4.50 -14.46 -15.58
CA ASN A 155 5.32 -15.58 -15.13
C ASN A 155 5.19 -15.84 -13.62
N CYS A 156 4.89 -14.82 -12.81
CA CYS A 156 4.78 -14.92 -11.36
C CYS A 156 3.33 -14.98 -10.85
N TYR A 157 2.38 -14.47 -11.64
CA TYR A 157 0.95 -14.52 -11.33
C TYR A 157 0.19 -14.91 -12.61
N ALA A 158 -0.08 -16.21 -12.74
CA ALA A 158 -0.60 -16.80 -13.97
C ALA A 158 -1.94 -16.17 -14.40
N SER A 159 -2.18 -16.10 -15.72
CA SER A 159 -3.43 -15.59 -16.29
C SER A 159 -4.68 -16.37 -15.87
N SER A 160 -4.52 -17.63 -15.43
CA SER A 160 -5.58 -18.50 -14.92
C SER A 160 -5.89 -18.32 -13.43
N TRP A 161 -5.13 -17.48 -12.70
CA TRP A 161 -5.44 -17.11 -11.32
C TRP A 161 -6.44 -15.94 -11.28
N ASP A 162 -7.08 -15.70 -10.14
CA ASP A 162 -8.16 -14.72 -10.03
C ASP A 162 -7.70 -13.27 -10.25
N ASP A 163 -8.52 -12.45 -10.91
CA ASP A 163 -8.28 -11.00 -11.05
C ASP A 163 -8.72 -10.20 -9.80
N VAL A 164 -9.54 -10.81 -8.95
CA VAL A 164 -10.13 -10.19 -7.77
C VAL A 164 -10.18 -11.19 -6.64
N ILE A 165 -9.68 -10.80 -5.47
CA ILE A 165 -9.84 -11.55 -4.22
C ILE A 165 -10.85 -10.82 -3.34
N SER A 166 -11.79 -11.58 -2.77
CA SER A 166 -12.73 -11.05 -1.76
C SER A 166 -12.01 -10.92 -0.42
N ALA A 167 -11.97 -9.71 0.14
CA ALA A 167 -11.38 -9.39 1.43
C ALA A 167 -12.49 -8.88 2.35
N GLY A 168 -13.24 -9.81 2.95
CA GLY A 168 -14.48 -9.51 3.66
C GLY A 168 -15.49 -8.83 2.74
N ASN A 169 -15.95 -7.63 3.11
CA ASN A 169 -16.89 -6.83 2.31
C ASN A 169 -16.21 -6.01 1.19
N ALA A 170 -14.88 -6.07 1.06
CA ALA A 170 -14.12 -5.36 0.04
C ALA A 170 -13.59 -6.29 -1.05
N LYS A 171 -13.26 -5.70 -2.20
CA LYS A 171 -12.58 -6.37 -3.32
C LYS A 171 -11.12 -5.91 -3.38
N TYR A 172 -10.19 -6.84 -3.37
CA TYR A 172 -8.81 -6.58 -3.75
C TYR A 172 -8.64 -6.91 -5.24
N VAL A 173 -8.56 -5.88 -6.10
CA VAL A 173 -8.25 -6.04 -7.52
C VAL A 173 -6.75 -6.27 -7.70
N ILE A 174 -6.38 -7.39 -8.32
CA ILE A 174 -4.97 -7.79 -8.49
C ILE A 174 -4.25 -6.85 -9.46
N PRO A 175 -3.10 -6.27 -9.08
CA PRO A 175 -2.38 -5.31 -9.92
C PRO A 175 -1.53 -6.04 -10.98
N ARG A 176 -2.16 -6.72 -11.94
CA ARG A 176 -1.45 -7.44 -13.02
C ARG A 176 -0.50 -6.54 -13.81
N GLY A 177 0.68 -7.07 -14.12
CA GLY A 177 1.76 -6.36 -14.81
C GLY A 177 2.57 -5.40 -13.92
N TRP A 178 2.32 -5.38 -12.61
CA TRP A 178 3.11 -4.60 -11.64
C TRP A 178 4.03 -5.50 -10.81
N THR A 179 5.07 -4.91 -10.25
CA THR A 179 5.86 -5.49 -9.17
C THR A 179 5.61 -4.69 -7.89
N ARG A 180 5.25 -5.35 -6.79
CA ARG A 180 5.25 -4.80 -5.44
C ARG A 180 6.62 -5.04 -4.82
N LEU A 181 7.31 -3.96 -4.46
CA LEU A 181 8.36 -4.02 -3.46
C LEU A 181 7.71 -3.89 -2.08
N GLY A 182 8.01 -4.82 -1.18
CA GLY A 182 7.46 -4.83 0.17
C GLY A 182 7.96 -3.65 1.00
N LEU A 183 7.10 -3.05 1.81
CA LEU A 183 7.48 -1.98 2.74
C LEU A 183 7.45 -2.49 4.18
N HIS A 184 8.28 -1.89 5.04
CA HIS A 184 8.14 -2.08 6.48
C HIS A 184 6.90 -1.32 6.99
N VAL A 185 5.94 -2.08 7.52
CA VAL A 185 4.84 -1.57 8.36
C VAL A 185 5.24 -1.67 9.82
N ASP A 186 4.74 -0.76 10.64
CA ASP A 186 4.99 -0.79 12.09
C ASP A 186 4.21 -1.93 12.75
N GLN A 187 4.92 -2.84 13.42
CA GLN A 187 4.29 -4.02 14.03
C GLN A 187 3.39 -3.64 15.22
N MET A 188 3.73 -2.60 15.98
CA MET A 188 2.88 -2.15 17.10
C MET A 188 1.54 -1.62 16.60
N LEU A 189 1.53 -0.96 15.44
CA LEU A 189 0.33 -0.44 14.80
C LEU A 189 -0.55 -1.57 14.23
N ASP A 190 0.07 -2.65 13.76
CA ASP A 190 -0.62 -3.87 13.33
C ASP A 190 -1.20 -4.67 14.50
N ASP A 191 -0.43 -4.87 15.57
CA ASP A 191 -0.87 -5.59 16.77
C ASP A 191 -2.11 -4.92 17.42
N GLU A 192 -2.16 -3.58 17.43
CA GLU A 192 -3.29 -2.79 17.96
C GLU A 192 -4.51 -2.76 17.01
N HIS A 193 -4.30 -2.55 15.71
CA HIS A 193 -5.41 -2.34 14.77
C HIS A 193 -5.81 -3.55 13.93
N ASP A 194 -5.04 -4.65 13.98
CA ASP A 194 -5.20 -5.87 13.21
C ASP A 194 -5.33 -5.55 11.70
N ILE A 195 -4.32 -4.85 11.18
CA ILE A 195 -4.36 -4.18 9.88
C ILE A 195 -4.57 -5.21 8.77
N TRP A 196 -3.87 -6.34 8.82
CA TRP A 196 -3.92 -7.33 7.74
C TRP A 196 -5.28 -8.00 7.59
N ASN A 197 -6.03 -8.19 8.68
CA ASN A 197 -7.34 -8.84 8.67
C ASN A 197 -8.50 -7.85 8.53
N LYS A 198 -8.41 -6.67 9.16
CA LYS A 198 -9.52 -5.70 9.21
C LYS A 198 -9.45 -4.62 8.13
N TRP A 199 -8.27 -4.20 7.70
CA TRP A 199 -8.13 -3.04 6.80
C TRP A 199 -8.17 -3.45 5.33
N ILE A 200 -8.91 -2.69 4.52
CA ILE A 200 -9.12 -3.01 3.11
C ILE A 200 -7.90 -2.62 2.28
N VAL A 201 -7.68 -3.29 1.14
CA VAL A 201 -6.61 -2.93 0.21
C VAL A 201 -7.06 -1.82 -0.73
N THR A 202 -6.29 -0.73 -0.79
CA THR A 202 -6.49 0.39 -1.70
C THR A 202 -5.17 0.80 -2.35
N PHE A 203 -5.22 1.74 -3.29
CA PHE A 203 -4.08 2.20 -4.09
C PHE A 203 -4.04 3.73 -4.12
N HIS A 204 -2.89 4.34 -3.88
CA HIS A 204 -2.69 5.79 -3.92
C HIS A 204 -1.72 6.17 -5.06
N GLY A 205 -2.24 6.89 -6.05
CA GLY A 205 -1.48 7.42 -7.19
C GLY A 205 -0.80 8.73 -6.83
N THR A 206 0.52 8.82 -7.02
CA THR A 206 1.31 9.95 -6.51
C THR A 206 2.65 10.13 -7.22
N THR A 207 3.37 11.20 -6.90
CA THR A 207 4.70 11.51 -7.47
C THR A 207 5.82 10.80 -6.69
N LYS A 208 7.03 10.69 -7.28
CA LYS A 208 8.21 10.15 -6.58
C LYS A 208 8.47 10.83 -5.24
N ILE A 209 8.41 12.16 -5.20
CA ILE A 209 8.73 12.93 -4.00
C ILE A 209 7.65 12.83 -2.91
N ALA A 210 6.37 12.83 -3.31
CA ALA A 210 5.27 12.62 -2.38
C ALA A 210 5.27 11.17 -1.83
N ALA A 211 5.51 10.16 -2.66
CA ALA A 211 5.73 8.79 -2.20
C ALA A 211 6.89 8.71 -1.19
N ARG A 212 8.07 9.25 -1.52
CA ARG A 212 9.22 9.27 -0.60
C ARG A 212 8.89 9.93 0.74
N SER A 213 8.16 11.04 0.71
CA SER A 213 7.70 11.75 1.92
C SER A 213 6.76 10.88 2.76
N ILE A 214 5.76 10.23 2.14
CA ILE A 214 4.84 9.31 2.81
C ILE A 214 5.59 8.14 3.47
N LEU A 215 6.58 7.58 2.78
CA LEU A 215 7.35 6.43 3.28
C LEU A 215 8.27 6.80 4.45
N ILE A 216 8.96 7.95 4.38
CA ILE A 216 9.89 8.38 5.43
C ILE A 216 9.13 8.83 6.69
N HIS A 217 8.04 9.58 6.53
CA HIS A 217 7.28 10.11 7.66
C HIS A 217 6.11 9.21 8.10
N ARG A 218 5.89 8.08 7.42
CA ARG A 218 4.85 7.07 7.69
C ARG A 218 3.42 7.62 7.76
N HIS A 219 3.15 8.74 7.11
CA HIS A 219 1.82 9.37 7.08
C HIS A 219 1.43 9.88 5.70
N PHE A 220 0.14 9.97 5.44
CA PHE A 220 -0.38 10.54 4.20
C PHE A 220 -0.57 12.05 4.33
N TYR A 221 -0.18 12.75 3.27
CA TYR A 221 -0.15 14.21 3.20
C TYR A 221 -1.48 14.76 2.69
N LEU A 222 -1.97 15.81 3.34
CA LEU A 222 -3.12 16.60 2.92
C LEU A 222 -2.66 17.81 2.09
N PRO A 223 -3.50 18.35 1.18
CA PRO A 223 -3.15 19.56 0.45
C PRO A 223 -2.84 20.75 1.38
N GLY A 224 -1.69 21.37 1.17
CA GLY A 224 -1.10 22.40 2.03
C GLY A 224 0.00 21.91 2.98
N ASP A 225 0.19 20.59 3.14
CA ASP A 225 1.32 20.05 3.90
C ASP A 225 2.66 20.22 3.14
N LYS A 226 3.77 20.28 3.89
CA LYS A 226 5.14 20.40 3.34
C LYS A 226 5.80 19.03 3.15
N LEU A 227 6.25 18.72 1.94
CA LEU A 227 6.97 17.50 1.57
C LEU A 227 8.45 17.55 2.00
N ILE A 228 9.16 16.42 1.87
CA ILE A 228 10.55 16.28 2.35
C ILE A 228 11.58 17.14 1.59
N ASP A 229 11.26 17.61 0.37
CA ASP A 229 12.06 18.58 -0.38
C ASP A 229 11.72 20.06 -0.02
N GLY A 230 10.82 20.27 0.94
CA GLY A 230 10.34 21.60 1.33
C GLY A 230 9.21 22.16 0.47
N SER A 231 8.82 21.48 -0.63
CA SER A 231 7.69 21.87 -1.47
C SER A 231 6.35 21.71 -0.73
N ILE A 232 5.33 22.46 -1.14
CA ILE A 232 3.97 22.33 -0.59
C ILE A 232 3.13 21.44 -1.50
N LEU A 233 2.42 20.47 -0.92
CA LEU A 233 1.49 19.63 -1.67
C LEU A 233 0.29 20.46 -2.13
N GLY A 234 0.27 20.87 -3.40
CA GLY A 234 -0.80 21.66 -3.99
C GLY A 234 -2.12 20.90 -4.12
N ILE A 235 -3.23 21.65 -4.13
CA ILE A 235 -4.49 21.18 -4.69
C ILE A 235 -4.32 21.17 -6.22
N ARG A 236 -4.51 20.02 -6.88
CA ARG A 236 -4.48 19.94 -8.36
C ARG A 236 -5.74 20.56 -8.97
N ASP A 237 -5.62 21.06 -10.20
CA ASP A 237 -6.76 21.56 -10.97
C ASP A 237 -7.85 20.48 -11.10
N GLY A 238 -9.12 20.89 -11.00
CA GLY A 238 -10.28 19.99 -11.01
C GLY A 238 -10.73 19.48 -9.64
N HIS A 239 -9.93 19.63 -8.58
CA HIS A 239 -10.43 19.37 -7.22
C HIS A 239 -11.40 20.48 -6.76
N ILE A 240 -12.39 20.08 -5.95
CA ILE A 240 -13.33 21.01 -5.32
C ILE A 240 -12.55 21.92 -4.36
N PRO A 241 -12.70 23.27 -4.44
CA PRO A 241 -12.12 24.19 -3.48
C PRO A 241 -12.41 23.80 -2.02
N ASP A 242 -11.48 24.13 -1.13
CA ASP A 242 -11.54 23.90 0.33
C ASP A 242 -11.58 22.43 0.81
N LYS A 243 -11.68 21.44 -0.09
CA LYS A 243 -11.67 20.01 0.25
C LYS A 243 -10.26 19.43 0.30
N LYS A 244 -9.64 19.52 1.47
CA LYS A 244 -8.36 18.85 1.78
C LYS A 244 -8.59 17.38 2.14
N PHE A 245 -8.42 16.50 1.17
CA PHE A 245 -8.53 15.05 1.37
C PHE A 245 -7.33 14.28 0.82
N ILE A 246 -7.07 13.12 1.40
CA ILE A 246 -6.25 12.06 0.84
C ILE A 246 -7.16 11.19 -0.03
N PHE A 247 -6.77 10.95 -1.27
CA PHE A 247 -7.52 10.14 -2.23
C PHE A 247 -6.86 8.78 -2.46
N THR A 248 -7.66 7.72 -2.50
CA THR A 248 -7.24 6.34 -2.82
C THR A 248 -8.28 5.69 -3.74
N SER A 249 -8.00 4.49 -4.22
CA SER A 249 -8.94 3.69 -5.03
C SER A 249 -8.88 2.22 -4.65
N PRO A 250 -9.97 1.44 -4.75
CA PRO A 250 -9.92 -0.03 -4.66
C PRO A 250 -9.27 -0.68 -5.91
N THR A 251 -8.82 0.09 -6.90
CA THR A 251 -8.19 -0.44 -8.12
C THR A 251 -7.01 0.40 -8.63
N ILE A 252 -5.91 -0.29 -8.91
CA ILE A 252 -4.72 0.34 -9.51
C ILE A 252 -4.97 0.92 -10.91
N ALA A 253 -5.99 0.45 -11.62
CA ALA A 253 -6.33 0.97 -12.94
C ALA A 253 -6.69 2.46 -12.90
N TYR A 254 -7.31 2.91 -11.79
CA TYR A 254 -7.61 4.31 -11.55
C TYR A 254 -6.39 5.07 -11.00
N SER A 255 -5.79 4.56 -9.91
CA SER A 255 -4.65 5.21 -9.24
C SER A 255 -3.39 5.30 -10.11
N SER A 256 -3.26 4.51 -11.18
CA SER A 256 -2.16 4.62 -12.15
C SER A 256 -2.47 5.51 -13.37
N SER A 257 -3.57 6.27 -13.34
CA SER A 257 -3.82 7.35 -14.31
C SER A 257 -2.67 8.36 -14.28
N THR A 258 -2.26 8.85 -15.44
CA THR A 258 -1.16 9.83 -15.58
C THR A 258 -1.45 11.18 -14.93
N ILE A 259 -2.72 11.47 -14.62
CA ILE A 259 -3.16 12.63 -13.83
C ILE A 259 -2.65 12.52 -12.38
N TYR A 260 -2.59 11.30 -11.83
CA TYR A 260 -2.21 11.06 -10.44
C TYR A 260 -0.76 10.60 -10.29
N THR A 261 -0.35 9.63 -11.11
CA THR A 261 1.01 9.06 -11.17
C THR A 261 1.68 9.48 -12.47
N PRO A 262 2.56 10.50 -12.46
CA PRO A 262 3.32 10.87 -13.65
C PRO A 262 4.28 9.74 -14.05
N ASN A 263 4.53 9.65 -15.35
CA ASN A 263 5.51 8.74 -15.91
C ASN A 263 6.93 9.26 -15.66
N ASN A 264 7.88 8.36 -15.41
CA ASN A 264 9.26 8.67 -15.09
C ASN A 264 10.17 7.94 -16.07
N ASP A 265 11.12 8.63 -16.69
CA ASP A 265 12.17 7.96 -17.45
C ASP A 265 13.14 7.25 -16.49
N PHE A 266 13.53 6.03 -16.85
CA PHE A 266 14.51 5.22 -16.14
C PHE A 266 15.33 4.41 -17.14
N TYR A 267 16.65 4.59 -17.14
CA TYR A 267 17.56 3.77 -17.93
C TYR A 267 18.12 2.66 -17.03
N SER A 268 17.85 1.40 -17.41
CA SER A 268 18.42 0.25 -16.69
C SER A 268 19.86 0.02 -17.13
N ASN A 269 20.77 -0.01 -16.16
CA ASN A 269 22.15 -0.45 -16.35
C ASN A 269 22.23 -1.97 -16.52
N THR A 270 21.25 -2.73 -16.01
CA THR A 270 21.19 -4.20 -16.14
C THR A 270 21.02 -4.66 -17.59
N ASN A 271 20.23 -3.95 -18.40
CA ASN A 271 19.92 -4.37 -19.78
C ASN A 271 20.00 -3.25 -20.84
N HIS A 272 20.41 -2.04 -20.46
CA HIS A 272 20.62 -0.91 -21.36
C HIS A 272 19.36 -0.42 -22.10
N ILE A 273 18.18 -0.67 -21.52
CA ILE A 273 16.90 -0.21 -22.06
C ILE A 273 16.39 1.02 -21.28
N LEU A 274 15.83 1.98 -22.03
CA LEU A 274 15.10 3.12 -21.48
C LEU A 274 13.63 2.73 -21.26
N TYR A 275 13.15 2.91 -20.03
CA TYR A 275 11.80 2.62 -19.60
C TYR A 275 11.03 3.89 -19.24
N GLU A 276 9.74 3.87 -19.55
CA GLU A 276 8.72 4.68 -18.92
C GLU A 276 8.20 3.94 -17.67
N VAL A 277 8.33 4.55 -16.49
CA VAL A 277 8.05 3.93 -15.20
C VAL A 277 6.98 4.69 -14.42
N GLN A 278 6.01 3.95 -13.91
CA GLN A 278 4.97 4.45 -13.01
C GLN A 278 5.09 3.81 -11.63
N LEU A 279 4.73 4.56 -10.60
CA LEU A 279 4.70 4.11 -9.21
C LEU A 279 3.35 4.42 -8.55
N VAL A 280 2.88 3.50 -7.71
CA VAL A 280 1.64 3.61 -6.95
C VAL A 280 1.92 3.03 -5.57
N LEU A 281 1.44 3.68 -4.50
CA LEU A 281 1.48 3.06 -3.17
C LEU A 281 0.33 2.07 -3.06
N GLN A 282 0.64 0.82 -2.67
CA GLN A 282 -0.36 -0.12 -2.19
C GLN A 282 -0.60 0.14 -0.70
N CYS A 283 -1.87 0.32 -0.35
CA CYS A 283 -2.29 0.82 0.95
C CYS A 283 -3.22 -0.17 1.64
N ARG A 284 -3.11 -0.25 2.96
CA ARG A 284 -4.18 -0.71 3.83
C ARG A 284 -4.94 0.52 4.30
N GLN A 285 -6.26 0.47 4.27
CA GLN A 285 -7.12 1.59 4.67
C GLN A 285 -8.19 1.10 5.64
N GLN A 286 -8.36 1.84 6.73
CA GLN A 286 -9.29 1.50 7.79
C GLN A 286 -10.74 1.51 7.26
N PRO A 287 -11.57 0.49 7.56
CA PRO A 287 -12.98 0.54 7.20
C PRO A 287 -13.67 1.72 7.88
N ASN A 288 -14.67 2.31 7.21
CA ASN A 288 -15.45 3.46 7.70
C ASN A 288 -14.66 4.77 7.93
N SER A 289 -13.36 4.83 7.64
CA SER A 289 -12.57 6.07 7.74
C SER A 289 -12.68 6.98 6.51
N PHE A 290 -13.41 6.55 5.47
CA PHE A 290 -13.44 7.21 4.17
C PHE A 290 -14.86 7.21 3.59
N LYS A 291 -15.06 8.10 2.62
CA LYS A 291 -16.27 8.17 1.80
C LYS A 291 -15.94 7.70 0.38
N MET A 292 -16.92 7.14 -0.31
CA MET A 292 -16.81 6.73 -1.71
C MET A 292 -17.44 7.78 -2.62
N GLN A 293 -16.87 8.00 -3.80
CA GLN A 293 -17.48 8.78 -4.87
C GLN A 293 -17.13 8.23 -6.25
N GLY A 294 -17.75 8.84 -7.26
CA GLY A 294 -17.46 8.57 -8.66
C GLY A 294 -16.08 9.06 -9.08
N GLU A 295 -15.68 8.63 -10.27
CA GLU A 295 -14.48 9.11 -10.94
C GLU A 295 -14.47 10.62 -11.19
N THR A 296 -13.30 11.24 -11.08
CA THR A 296 -13.07 12.69 -11.21
C THR A 296 -12.19 13.05 -12.43
N ILE A 297 -11.96 12.09 -13.33
CA ILE A 297 -11.10 12.25 -14.52
C ILE A 297 -11.88 12.40 -15.83
N GLU A 298 -13.21 12.60 -15.72
CA GLU A 298 -14.17 12.75 -16.82
C GLU A 298 -14.04 11.64 -17.89
N ALA A 299 -13.92 10.39 -17.43
CA ALA A 299 -13.81 9.21 -18.30
C ALA A 299 -15.05 8.98 -19.18
N GLY A 300 -16.18 9.64 -18.88
CA GLY A 300 -17.43 9.53 -19.62
C GLY A 300 -17.97 8.10 -19.58
N SER A 301 -18.33 7.53 -20.73
CA SER A 301 -18.81 6.14 -20.81
C SER A 301 -17.70 5.08 -20.72
N LYS A 302 -16.43 5.47 -20.57
CA LYS A 302 -15.31 4.52 -20.49
C LYS A 302 -15.26 3.88 -19.10
N ARG A 303 -15.48 2.56 -19.05
CA ARG A 303 -15.27 1.78 -17.82
C ARG A 303 -13.78 1.76 -17.46
N LEU A 304 -13.44 2.27 -16.28
CA LEU A 304 -12.05 2.42 -15.83
C LEU A 304 -11.49 1.14 -15.19
N CYS A 305 -12.36 0.33 -14.58
CA CYS A 305 -12.01 -0.98 -14.04
C CYS A 305 -13.12 -2.00 -14.37
N PRO A 306 -12.80 -3.22 -14.85
CA PRO A 306 -13.83 -4.24 -15.11
C PRO A 306 -14.56 -4.69 -13.84
N HIS A 307 -13.92 -4.61 -12.65
CA HIS A 307 -14.44 -5.20 -11.41
C HIS A 307 -15.07 -4.20 -10.42
N ILE A 308 -14.76 -2.91 -10.58
CA ILE A 308 -15.24 -1.79 -9.75
C ILE A 308 -16.06 -0.84 -10.64
N PRO A 309 -17.26 -0.39 -10.23
CA PRO A 309 -18.04 0.60 -10.96
C PRO A 309 -17.38 2.00 -10.89
N ASN A 310 -17.51 2.81 -11.95
CA ASN A 310 -16.90 4.15 -11.99
C ASN A 310 -17.46 5.05 -10.87
N GLU A 311 -18.70 4.79 -10.43
CA GLU A 311 -19.46 5.50 -9.39
C GLU A 311 -18.94 5.26 -7.96
N GLN A 312 -18.02 4.30 -7.77
CA GLN A 312 -17.44 3.93 -6.47
C GLN A 312 -15.92 3.72 -6.57
N ILE A 313 -15.27 4.30 -7.58
CA ILE A 313 -13.85 4.03 -7.88
C ILE A 313 -12.89 4.92 -7.11
N GLU A 314 -13.37 5.99 -6.48
CA GLU A 314 -12.56 6.95 -5.74
C GLU A 314 -12.99 7.00 -4.27
N TYR A 315 -12.04 6.83 -3.37
CA TYR A 315 -12.22 6.92 -1.93
C TYR A 315 -11.49 8.15 -1.41
N TYR A 316 -12.09 8.88 -0.46
CA TYR A 316 -11.50 10.10 0.09
C TYR A 316 -11.69 10.21 1.61
N THR A 317 -10.70 10.81 2.28
CA THR A 317 -10.70 11.03 3.73
C THR A 317 -9.84 12.23 4.13
N ASP A 318 -10.22 12.93 5.19
CA ASP A 318 -9.43 13.93 5.93
C ASP A 318 -8.76 13.33 7.18
N ILE A 319 -9.10 12.09 7.54
CA ILE A 319 -8.62 11.41 8.75
C ILE A 319 -7.18 10.92 8.52
N ARG A 320 -6.21 11.62 9.13
CA ARG A 320 -4.80 11.19 9.17
C ARG A 320 -4.65 9.82 9.83
N SER A 321 -3.58 9.11 9.46
CA SER A 321 -3.24 7.77 9.95
C SER A 321 -4.26 6.66 9.66
N SER A 322 -5.37 6.94 8.98
CA SER A 322 -6.36 5.94 8.56
C SER A 322 -5.98 5.15 7.29
N ILE A 323 -4.80 5.45 6.72
CA ILE A 323 -4.22 4.82 5.53
C ILE A 323 -2.73 4.56 5.80
N ILE A 324 -2.27 3.34 5.52
CA ILE A 324 -0.89 2.89 5.72
C ILE A 324 -0.37 2.30 4.41
N ALA A 325 0.78 2.78 3.92
CA ALA A 325 1.45 2.20 2.76
C ALA A 325 2.20 0.92 3.17
N TYR A 326 2.00 -0.18 2.43
CA TYR A 326 2.65 -1.47 2.71
C TYR A 326 3.31 -2.12 1.49
N GLY A 327 3.11 -1.55 0.30
CA GLY A 327 3.89 -1.90 -0.88
C GLY A 327 4.13 -0.69 -1.79
N LEU A 328 5.30 -0.63 -2.41
CA LEU A 328 5.54 0.25 -3.56
C LEU A 328 5.32 -0.57 -4.83
N LEU A 329 4.22 -0.31 -5.54
CA LEU A 329 3.94 -0.94 -6.82
C LEU A 329 4.60 -0.13 -7.94
N VAL A 330 5.43 -0.79 -8.75
CA VAL A 330 6.05 -0.21 -9.95
C VAL A 330 5.68 -0.98 -11.21
N ARG A 331 5.53 -0.26 -12.33
CA ARG A 331 5.29 -0.82 -13.67
C ARG A 331 6.21 -0.15 -14.67
N PHE A 332 6.81 -0.99 -15.53
CA PHE A 332 7.74 -0.61 -16.58
C PHE A 332 7.06 -0.75 -17.95
N ARG A 333 7.33 0.19 -18.86
CA ARG A 333 7.04 0.10 -20.29
C ARG A 333 8.29 0.49 -21.05
N GLU A 334 8.72 -0.31 -22.02
CA GLU A 334 9.88 0.03 -22.86
C GLU A 334 9.56 1.28 -23.69
N LYS A 335 10.43 2.30 -23.59
CA LYS A 335 10.30 3.53 -24.36
C LYS A 335 10.93 3.30 -25.74
N ARG A 336 10.12 2.77 -26.66
CA ARG A 336 10.50 2.60 -28.07
C ARG A 336 10.92 3.96 -28.64
N ARG A 337 12.08 3.99 -29.30
CA ARG A 337 12.60 5.14 -30.03
C ARG A 337 11.87 5.34 -31.34
#